data_AF-A0A7W6KNT1-F1
#
_entry.id   AF-A0A7W6KNT1-F1
#
_cell.length_a   1.000
_cell.length_b   1.000
_cell.length_c   1.000
_cell.angle_alpha   90.00
_cell.angle_beta   90.00
_cell.angle_gamma   90.00
#
_symmetry.space_group_name_H-M   'P 1'
#
loop_
_entity.id
_entity.type
_entity.pdbx_description
1 polymer ?
#
loop_
_entity_poly.entity_id
_entity_poly.type
_entity_poly.pdbx_seq_one_letter_code
_entity_poly.pdbx_strand_id
1 'polypeptide(L)'
;PAQNMRGKVGTWVNSQWKYQATPGQFSVAINSFVLLALGDDLTLEHQAIWGSEVSEPMKTLWRQRLLASENDAVLAREVLAAERFGAADFIKSMVLDLAASGDSLDQAYAISIAGYSIRSGEFADILGKHIDHRGVSGQAAKHAFSEHESAIWARHWVESMWNAPTPEEFWRCLIIAKTSIDARVSPEPPKSSLWGRFAPVFRRARKTAIKDRNKEREKRLIGQETPENIFITSVD
;
A
#
# COMPACT_ATOMS: atom_id res chain seq x y z
N PRO A 1 53.25 20.55 39.20
CA PRO A 1 53.19 21.31 40.47
C PRO A 1 52.09 22.39 40.42
N ALA A 2 51.11 22.24 41.33
CA ALA A 2 50.10 23.21 41.78
C ALA A 2 49.14 23.84 40.73
N GLN A 3 47.89 23.36 40.63
CA GLN A 3 46.70 23.80 41.39
C GLN A 3 46.08 25.11 40.86
N ASN A 4 44.83 25.06 40.37
CA ASN A 4 43.73 25.63 41.15
C ASN A 4 42.35 25.07 40.74
N MET A 5 41.58 24.70 41.76
CA MET A 5 40.19 24.24 41.69
C MET A 5 39.24 25.44 41.58
N ARG A 6 38.07 25.25 40.94
CA ARG A 6 36.76 25.70 41.48
C ARG A 6 35.62 25.13 40.65
N GLY A 7 34.81 24.30 41.30
CA GLY A 7 33.48 23.91 40.84
C GLY A 7 32.36 24.68 41.54
N LYS A 8 31.13 24.23 41.23
CA LYS A 8 29.77 24.71 41.61
C LYS A 8 29.29 25.89 40.74
N VAL A 9 28.03 26.01 40.32
CA VAL A 9 26.70 25.72 40.91
C VAL A 9 25.75 25.49 39.71
N GLY A 10 24.94 24.43 39.58
CA GLY A 10 23.66 24.21 40.25
C GLY A 10 22.55 25.14 39.71
N THR A 11 21.55 24.59 38.99
CA THR A 11 20.11 24.86 39.18
C THR A 11 19.26 24.07 38.18
N TRP A 12 18.44 23.17 38.72
CA TRP A 12 17.19 22.73 38.10
C TRP A 12 16.22 23.91 38.11
N VAL A 13 15.68 24.30 36.96
CA VAL A 13 14.46 25.14 36.90
C VAL A 13 13.53 24.58 35.83
N ASN A 14 12.46 24.02 36.36
CA ASN A 14 11.21 23.68 35.71
C ASN A 14 10.47 24.99 35.42
N SER A 15 10.03 25.25 34.18
CA SER A 15 9.08 26.33 33.93
C SER A 15 8.21 26.04 32.71
N GLN A 16 6.96 25.69 33.02
CA GLN A 16 5.79 25.83 32.18
C GLN A 16 5.61 27.28 31.66
N TRP A 17 4.63 27.41 30.75
CA TRP A 17 4.01 28.63 30.19
C TRP A 17 4.75 29.18 28.94
N LYS A 18 4.12 29.47 27.81
CA LYS A 18 2.76 29.98 27.57
C LYS A 18 2.26 29.57 26.17
N TYR A 19 1.07 28.99 26.11
CA TYR A 19 0.21 29.12 24.93
C TYR A 19 -0.27 30.57 24.89
N GLN A 20 0.17 31.33 23.88
CA GLN A 20 -0.52 32.53 23.44
C GLN A 20 -1.27 32.16 22.16
N ALA A 21 -2.57 31.90 22.31
CA ALA A 21 -3.48 31.83 21.19
C ALA A 21 -3.72 33.26 20.67
N THR A 22 -3.32 33.52 19.43
CA THR A 22 -3.75 34.69 18.68
C THR A 22 -5.17 34.43 18.17
N PRO A 23 -6.18 35.27 18.46
CA PRO A 23 -7.52 35.08 17.94
C PRO A 23 -7.60 35.62 16.51
N GLY A 24 -8.01 34.78 15.57
CA GLY A 24 -8.42 35.23 14.24
C GLY A 24 -7.76 34.49 13.08
N GLN A 25 -8.16 33.24 12.88
CA GLN A 25 -8.24 32.61 11.56
C GLN A 25 -9.07 31.33 11.72
N PHE A 26 -10.36 31.43 11.41
CA PHE A 26 -11.20 30.27 11.18
C PHE A 26 -10.75 29.62 9.88
N SER A 27 -9.72 28.76 9.94
CA SER A 27 -9.67 27.61 9.05
C SER A 27 -10.18 26.44 9.86
N VAL A 28 -11.32 25.88 9.46
CA VAL A 28 -11.77 24.60 10.00
C VAL A 28 -10.83 23.56 9.41
N ALA A 29 -9.70 23.33 10.08
CA ALA A 29 -8.88 22.17 9.83
C ALA A 29 -9.68 20.95 10.31
N ILE A 30 -10.38 20.29 9.39
CA ILE A 30 -10.99 18.97 9.61
C ILE A 30 -9.86 17.94 9.62
N ASN A 31 -8.92 18.07 10.55
CA ASN A 31 -7.78 17.16 10.75
C ASN A 31 -7.93 16.38 12.07
N SER A 32 -9.16 16.07 12.45
CA SER A 32 -9.44 15.30 13.66
C SER A 32 -10.56 14.29 13.48
N PHE A 33 -10.51 13.52 12.39
CA PHE A 33 -11.06 12.16 12.47
C PHE A 33 -9.94 11.26 12.97
N VAL A 34 -10.19 10.53 14.05
CA VAL A 34 -9.32 9.45 14.52
C VAL A 34 -9.05 8.55 13.31
N LEU A 35 -7.84 8.62 12.77
CA LEU A 35 -7.33 7.64 11.80
C LEU A 35 -7.23 6.32 12.54
N LEU A 36 -8.37 5.64 12.71
CA LEU A 36 -8.37 4.24 13.12
C LEU A 36 -7.73 3.50 11.96
N ALA A 37 -6.44 3.22 12.09
CA ALA A 37 -5.70 2.46 11.10
C ALA A 37 -6.30 1.05 11.04
N LEU A 38 -6.86 0.69 9.89
CA LEU A 38 -7.44 -0.63 9.64
C LEU A 38 -6.37 -1.68 9.27
N GLY A 39 -5.08 -1.31 9.40
CA GLY A 39 -3.94 -2.08 8.93
C GLY A 39 -3.60 -1.78 7.47
N ASP A 40 -2.34 -2.03 7.08
CA ASP A 40 -1.87 -1.86 5.70
C ASP A 40 -2.07 -0.47 5.11
N ASP A 41 -1.98 0.55 5.97
CA ASP A 41 -2.19 1.95 5.60
C ASP A 41 -3.63 2.28 5.15
N LEU A 42 -4.57 1.36 5.39
CA LEU A 42 -5.99 1.58 5.14
C LEU A 42 -6.61 2.39 6.28
N THR A 43 -7.53 3.29 5.90
CA THR A 43 -8.20 4.23 6.79
C THR A 43 -9.71 3.99 6.79
N LEU A 44 -10.43 4.62 7.74
CA LEU A 44 -11.90 4.62 7.74
C LEU A 44 -12.50 5.25 6.47
N GLU A 45 -11.80 6.23 5.87
CA GLU A 45 -12.22 6.81 4.60
C GLU A 45 -12.21 5.76 3.49
N HIS A 46 -11.14 4.97 3.38
CA HIS A 46 -11.08 3.86 2.42
C HIS A 46 -12.25 2.89 2.64
N GLN A 47 -12.54 2.52 3.89
CA GLN A 47 -13.66 1.63 4.20
C GLN A 47 -15.01 2.26 3.83
N ALA A 48 -15.23 3.52 4.15
CA ALA A 48 -16.48 4.21 3.87
C ALA A 48 -16.70 4.37 2.36
N ILE A 49 -15.68 4.78 1.61
CA ILE A 49 -15.78 5.00 0.17
C ILE A 49 -15.93 3.67 -0.56
N TRP A 50 -15.01 2.71 -0.36
CA TRP A 50 -15.02 1.45 -1.09
C TRP A 50 -16.09 0.46 -0.63
N GLY A 51 -16.56 0.60 0.61
CA GLY A 51 -17.70 -0.16 1.15
C GLY A 51 -19.06 0.51 0.94
N SER A 52 -19.12 1.64 0.24
CA SER A 52 -20.38 2.30 -0.10
C SER A 52 -21.22 1.45 -1.06
N GLU A 53 -22.55 1.62 -1.00
CA GLU A 53 -23.48 0.97 -1.92
C GLU A 53 -23.18 1.35 -3.37
N VAL A 54 -23.27 0.36 -4.26
CA VAL A 54 -22.97 0.53 -5.68
C VAL A 54 -24.00 1.44 -6.33
N SER A 55 -23.55 2.61 -6.80
CA SER A 55 -24.34 3.58 -7.56
C SER A 55 -23.45 4.26 -8.60
N GLU A 56 -24.03 4.86 -9.65
CA GLU A 56 -23.26 5.54 -10.69
C GLU A 56 -22.38 6.70 -10.17
N PRO A 57 -22.85 7.56 -9.23
CA PRO A 57 -21.97 8.55 -8.60
C PRO A 57 -20.79 7.90 -7.86
N MET A 58 -21.03 6.78 -7.17
CA MET A 58 -19.97 6.07 -6.46
C MET A 58 -18.96 5.41 -7.39
N LYS A 59 -19.42 4.77 -8.48
CA LYS A 59 -18.52 4.24 -9.52
C LYS A 59 -17.66 5.33 -10.14
N THR A 60 -18.23 6.52 -10.36
CA THR A 60 -17.50 7.69 -10.86
C THR A 60 -16.41 8.11 -9.89
N LEU A 61 -16.74 8.23 -8.60
CA LEU A 61 -15.77 8.56 -7.56
C LEU A 61 -14.67 7.48 -7.44
N TRP A 62 -15.03 6.21 -7.44
CA TRP A 62 -14.08 5.09 -7.40
C TRP A 62 -13.12 5.11 -8.59
N ARG A 63 -13.64 5.34 -9.79
CA ARG A 63 -12.82 5.49 -11.00
C ARG A 63 -11.86 6.66 -10.86
N GLN A 64 -12.35 7.81 -10.41
CA GLN A 64 -11.52 8.99 -10.19
C GLN A 64 -10.40 8.74 -9.20
N ARG A 65 -10.66 8.09 -8.06
CA ARG A 65 -9.61 7.77 -7.07
C ARG A 65 -8.49 6.90 -7.63
N LEU A 66 -8.82 5.90 -8.45
CA LEU A 66 -7.83 5.05 -9.08
C LEU A 66 -7.01 5.81 -10.13
N LEU A 67 -7.66 6.57 -11.02
CA LEU A 67 -7.00 7.28 -12.11
C LEU A 67 -6.26 8.56 -11.65
N ALA A 68 -6.60 9.10 -10.48
CA ALA A 68 -5.93 10.24 -9.86
C ALA A 68 -4.85 9.82 -8.86
N SER A 69 -4.45 8.54 -8.85
CA SER A 69 -3.37 8.07 -7.98
C SER A 69 -2.05 8.76 -8.36
N GLU A 70 -1.40 9.37 -7.37
CA GLU A 70 -0.18 10.14 -7.58
C GLU A 70 1.04 9.26 -7.92
N ASN A 71 1.01 8.01 -7.47
CA ASN A 71 2.05 7.01 -7.71
C ASN A 71 1.48 5.60 -7.52
N ASP A 72 2.31 4.60 -7.81
CA ASP A 72 1.99 3.19 -7.75
C ASP A 72 1.73 2.70 -6.31
N ALA A 73 2.27 3.37 -5.29
CA ALA A 73 1.98 3.01 -3.90
C ALA A 73 0.54 3.41 -3.51
N VAL A 74 0.11 4.60 -3.93
CA VAL A 74 -1.28 5.05 -3.78
C VAL A 74 -2.22 4.17 -4.59
N LEU A 75 -1.89 3.89 -5.85
CA LEU A 75 -2.70 3.02 -6.71
C LEU A 75 -2.85 1.61 -6.11
N ALA A 76 -1.75 1.00 -5.65
CA ALA A 76 -1.78 -0.30 -5.01
C ALA A 76 -2.64 -0.31 -3.73
N ARG A 77 -2.61 0.77 -2.95
CA ARG A 77 -3.43 0.92 -1.73
C ARG A 77 -4.92 1.06 -2.06
N GLU A 78 -5.28 1.84 -3.06
CA GLU A 78 -6.67 1.98 -3.52
C GLU A 78 -7.22 0.66 -4.06
N VAL A 79 -6.45 -0.08 -4.86
CA VAL A 79 -6.84 -1.43 -5.34
C VAL A 79 -7.03 -2.39 -4.17
N LEU A 80 -6.11 -2.40 -3.20
CA LEU A 80 -6.22 -3.22 -1.99
C LEU A 80 -7.47 -2.85 -1.17
N ALA A 81 -7.74 -1.57 -1.02
CA ALA A 81 -8.90 -1.06 -0.29
C ALA A 81 -10.21 -1.49 -0.97
N ALA A 82 -10.30 -1.29 -2.29
CA ALA A 82 -11.45 -1.68 -3.09
C ALA A 82 -11.80 -3.15 -2.89
N GLU A 83 -10.82 -4.04 -3.00
CA GLU A 83 -11.07 -5.48 -2.87
C GLU A 83 -11.37 -5.90 -1.44
N ARG A 84 -10.73 -5.28 -0.43
CA ARG A 84 -11.00 -5.58 0.98
C ARG A 84 -12.36 -5.13 1.46
N PHE A 85 -12.88 -4.04 0.90
CA PHE A 85 -14.13 -3.43 1.35
C PHE A 85 -15.32 -3.71 0.42
N GLY A 86 -15.17 -4.63 -0.54
CA GLY A 86 -16.30 -5.22 -1.28
C GLY A 86 -16.50 -4.73 -2.71
N ALA A 87 -15.61 -3.88 -3.24
CA ALA A 87 -15.64 -3.37 -4.61
C ALA A 87 -14.79 -4.17 -5.61
N ALA A 88 -14.50 -5.45 -5.31
CA ALA A 88 -13.64 -6.28 -6.16
C ALA A 88 -14.21 -6.49 -7.58
N ASP A 89 -15.52 -6.58 -7.74
CA ASP A 89 -16.15 -6.73 -9.06
C ASP A 89 -16.11 -5.44 -9.88
N PHE A 90 -16.13 -4.28 -9.22
CA PHE A 90 -15.87 -3.00 -9.89
C PHE A 90 -14.44 -2.95 -10.44
N ILE A 91 -13.44 -3.34 -9.64
CA ILE A 91 -12.04 -3.43 -10.10
C ILE A 91 -11.94 -4.32 -11.34
N LYS A 92 -12.58 -5.49 -11.31
CA LYS A 92 -12.60 -6.41 -12.46
C LYS A 92 -13.23 -5.77 -13.70
N SER A 93 -14.41 -5.16 -13.58
CA SER A 93 -15.06 -4.47 -14.70
C SER A 93 -14.18 -3.36 -15.26
N MET A 94 -13.63 -2.50 -14.39
CA MET A 94 -12.80 -1.38 -14.80
C MET A 94 -11.53 -1.83 -15.52
N VAL A 95 -10.86 -2.88 -15.04
CA VAL A 95 -9.69 -3.46 -15.72
C VAL A 95 -10.06 -3.93 -17.12
N LEU A 96 -11.18 -4.63 -17.29
CA LEU A 96 -11.62 -5.12 -18.60
C LEU A 96 -11.98 -3.97 -19.55
N ASP A 97 -12.70 -2.96 -19.05
CA ASP A 97 -13.09 -1.79 -19.83
C ASP A 97 -11.87 -0.99 -20.30
N LEU A 98 -10.90 -0.75 -19.42
CA LEU A 98 -9.66 -0.04 -19.74
C LEU A 98 -8.75 -0.85 -20.67
N ALA A 99 -8.67 -2.18 -20.48
CA ALA A 99 -7.88 -3.04 -21.36
C ALA A 99 -8.45 -3.13 -22.78
N ALA A 100 -9.77 -2.97 -22.92
CA ALA A 100 -10.45 -2.92 -24.21
C ALA A 100 -10.34 -1.54 -24.91
N SER A 101 -9.86 -0.51 -24.20
CA SER A 101 -9.66 0.83 -24.76
C SER A 101 -8.60 0.83 -25.86
N GLY A 102 -8.78 1.70 -26.86
CA GLY A 102 -7.76 2.00 -27.86
C GLY A 102 -6.65 2.92 -27.35
N ASP A 103 -6.83 3.51 -26.16
CA ASP A 103 -5.88 4.43 -25.55
C ASP A 103 -4.79 3.66 -24.76
N SER A 104 -3.53 4.03 -24.99
CA SER A 104 -2.39 3.34 -24.38
C SER A 104 -2.22 3.60 -22.87
N LEU A 105 -2.70 4.75 -22.39
CA LEU A 105 -2.69 5.11 -20.98
C LEU A 105 -3.77 4.33 -20.24
N ASP A 106 -4.98 4.23 -20.81
CA ASP A 106 -6.04 3.36 -20.27
C ASP A 106 -5.52 1.91 -20.14
N GLN A 107 -4.90 1.37 -21.18
CA GLN A 107 -4.32 0.03 -21.13
C GLN A 107 -3.23 -0.09 -20.05
N ALA A 108 -2.38 0.91 -19.88
CA ALA A 108 -1.35 0.91 -18.84
C ALA A 108 -1.96 0.91 -17.43
N TYR A 109 -3.04 1.66 -17.21
CA TYR A 109 -3.81 1.60 -15.96
C TYR A 109 -4.44 0.23 -15.75
N ALA A 110 -5.07 -0.34 -16.79
CA ALA A 110 -5.66 -1.69 -16.72
C ALA A 110 -4.65 -2.73 -16.25
N ILE A 111 -3.47 -2.72 -16.87
CA ILE A 111 -2.36 -3.62 -16.57
C ILE A 111 -1.83 -3.40 -15.15
N SER A 112 -1.65 -2.15 -14.74
CA SER A 112 -1.13 -1.81 -13.40
C SER A 112 -2.10 -2.23 -12.30
N ILE A 113 -3.40 -1.90 -12.45
CA ILE A 113 -4.47 -2.30 -11.53
C ILE A 113 -4.56 -3.83 -11.43
N ALA A 114 -4.50 -4.52 -12.58
CA ALA A 114 -4.47 -5.98 -12.64
C ALA A 114 -3.30 -6.58 -11.84
N GLY A 115 -2.11 -6.00 -11.94
CA GLY A 115 -0.92 -6.43 -11.20
C GLY A 115 -1.03 -6.24 -9.68
N TYR A 116 -1.71 -5.18 -9.23
CA TYR A 116 -1.93 -4.88 -7.81
C TYR A 116 -3.11 -5.63 -7.18
N SER A 117 -3.99 -6.22 -7.97
CA SER A 117 -5.14 -6.99 -7.47
C SER A 117 -4.71 -8.22 -6.64
N ILE A 118 -5.44 -8.51 -5.56
CA ILE A 118 -5.44 -9.78 -4.81
C ILE A 118 -5.80 -10.93 -5.76
N ARG A 119 -6.74 -10.66 -6.68
CA ARG A 119 -7.23 -11.55 -7.74
C ARG A 119 -6.39 -11.45 -9.01
N SER A 120 -5.14 -10.98 -8.95
CA SER A 120 -4.27 -10.79 -10.12
C SER A 120 -4.11 -12.03 -11.03
N GLY A 121 -4.30 -13.25 -10.49
CA GLY A 121 -4.36 -14.47 -11.29
C GLY A 121 -5.51 -14.52 -12.30
N GLU A 122 -6.63 -13.83 -12.06
CA GLU A 122 -7.72 -13.69 -13.03
C GLU A 122 -7.36 -12.80 -14.22
N PHE A 123 -6.28 -12.03 -14.11
CA PHE A 123 -5.82 -11.09 -15.14
C PHE A 123 -4.51 -11.54 -15.81
N ALA A 124 -4.10 -12.79 -15.62
CA ALA A 124 -2.86 -13.33 -16.18
C ALA A 124 -2.76 -13.11 -17.70
N ASP A 125 -3.86 -13.28 -18.43
CA ASP A 125 -3.91 -13.05 -19.88
C ASP A 125 -3.66 -11.58 -20.26
N ILE A 126 -4.21 -10.64 -19.48
CA ILE A 126 -4.03 -9.19 -19.70
C ILE A 126 -2.57 -8.80 -19.43
N LEU A 127 -1.99 -9.33 -18.34
CA LEU A 127 -0.59 -9.10 -17.98
C LEU A 127 0.37 -9.69 -19.02
N GLY A 128 0.11 -10.92 -19.47
CA GLY A 128 0.95 -11.62 -20.44
C GLY A 128 0.93 -11.00 -21.83
N LYS A 129 -0.22 -10.50 -22.29
CA LYS A 129 -0.38 -9.93 -23.64
C LYS A 129 0.54 -8.74 -23.93
N HIS A 130 0.94 -7.97 -22.91
CA HIS A 130 1.70 -6.73 -23.09
C HIS A 130 3.16 -6.82 -22.65
N ILE A 131 3.63 -7.97 -22.17
CA ILE A 131 4.97 -8.10 -21.56
C ILE A 131 6.12 -7.77 -22.53
N ASP A 132 5.94 -8.10 -23.81
CA ASP A 132 6.91 -7.89 -24.89
C ASP A 132 6.70 -6.56 -25.64
N HIS A 133 5.66 -5.79 -25.27
CA HIS A 133 5.40 -4.50 -25.88
C HIS A 133 6.44 -3.46 -25.44
N ARG A 134 6.60 -2.42 -26.27
CA ARG A 134 7.40 -1.23 -25.95
C ARG A 134 6.48 -0.07 -25.55
N GLY A 135 7.04 0.94 -24.89
CA GLY A 135 6.29 2.12 -24.43
C GLY A 135 5.60 1.91 -23.08
N VAL A 136 4.64 2.78 -22.76
CA VAL A 136 4.02 2.87 -21.43
C VAL A 136 3.34 1.56 -21.02
N SER A 137 2.54 0.95 -21.90
CA SER A 137 1.83 -0.31 -21.60
C SER A 137 2.78 -1.50 -21.41
N GLY A 138 3.87 -1.56 -22.16
CA GLY A 138 4.89 -2.61 -22.00
C GLY A 138 5.69 -2.48 -20.70
N GLN A 139 5.96 -1.26 -20.26
CA GLN A 139 6.63 -1.02 -18.97
C GLN A 139 5.68 -1.28 -17.79
N ALA A 140 4.42 -0.83 -17.90
CA ALA A 140 3.37 -1.21 -16.97
C ALA A 140 3.28 -2.73 -16.84
N ALA A 141 3.31 -3.48 -17.96
CA ALA A 141 3.24 -4.94 -17.95
C ALA A 141 4.41 -5.60 -17.21
N LYS A 142 5.64 -5.15 -17.43
CA LYS A 142 6.83 -5.67 -16.72
C LYS A 142 6.70 -5.51 -15.21
N HIS A 143 6.30 -4.32 -14.76
CA HIS A 143 6.13 -4.05 -13.34
C HIS A 143 4.93 -4.79 -12.75
N ALA A 144 3.78 -4.76 -13.43
CA ALA A 144 2.58 -5.47 -13.00
C ALA A 144 2.79 -6.98 -12.92
N PHE A 145 3.54 -7.57 -13.85
CA PHE A 145 3.90 -9.00 -13.81
C PHE A 145 4.81 -9.31 -12.62
N SER A 146 5.83 -8.49 -12.37
CA SER A 146 6.68 -8.64 -11.17
C SER A 146 5.87 -8.52 -9.86
N GLU A 147 4.87 -7.65 -9.83
CA GLU A 147 3.96 -7.46 -8.70
C GLU A 147 3.02 -8.67 -8.51
N HIS A 148 2.50 -9.22 -9.61
CA HIS A 148 1.70 -10.43 -9.64
C HIS A 148 2.47 -11.65 -9.11
N GLU A 149 3.65 -11.92 -9.68
CA GLU A 149 4.53 -13.03 -9.28
C GLU A 149 4.90 -12.93 -7.80
N SER A 150 5.26 -11.73 -7.35
CA SER A 150 5.57 -11.50 -5.94
C SER A 150 4.39 -11.84 -5.02
N ALA A 151 3.16 -11.52 -5.45
CA ALA A 151 1.95 -11.84 -4.69
C ALA A 151 1.75 -13.35 -4.53
N ILE A 152 1.96 -14.09 -5.62
CA ILE A 152 1.88 -15.56 -5.63
C ILE A 152 2.90 -16.13 -4.66
N TRP A 153 4.16 -15.72 -4.77
CA TRP A 153 5.23 -16.21 -3.89
C TRP A 153 5.00 -15.80 -2.44
N ALA A 154 4.56 -14.57 -2.18
CA ALA A 154 4.23 -14.11 -0.83
C ALA A 154 3.17 -15.00 -0.18
N ARG A 155 2.08 -15.29 -0.91
CA ARG A 155 1.02 -16.19 -0.44
C ARG A 155 1.56 -17.58 -0.14
N HIS A 156 2.29 -18.16 -1.10
CA HIS A 156 2.87 -19.49 -0.95
C HIS A 156 3.78 -19.62 0.28
N TRP A 157 4.71 -18.69 0.47
CA TRP A 157 5.66 -18.75 1.59
C TRP A 157 4.99 -18.48 2.93
N VAL A 158 3.99 -17.61 2.99
CA VAL A 158 3.25 -17.34 4.23
C VAL A 158 2.35 -18.52 4.60
N GLU A 159 1.68 -19.15 3.64
CA GLU A 159 0.95 -20.39 3.86
C GLU A 159 1.87 -21.53 4.32
N SER A 160 3.03 -21.68 3.68
CA SER A 160 4.04 -22.68 4.08
C SER A 160 4.58 -22.42 5.48
N MET A 161 4.83 -21.15 5.82
CA MET A 161 5.25 -20.73 7.16
C MET A 161 4.19 -21.12 8.21
N TRP A 162 2.92 -20.80 7.99
CA TRP A 162 1.86 -21.10 8.96
C TRP A 162 1.57 -22.60 9.14
N ASN A 163 1.91 -23.41 8.14
CA ASN A 163 1.73 -24.86 8.15
C ASN A 163 3.03 -25.63 8.40
N ALA A 164 4.13 -24.95 8.75
CA ALA A 164 5.42 -25.58 8.91
C ALA A 164 5.40 -26.67 10.00
N PRO A 165 6.06 -27.83 9.79
CA PRO A 165 6.04 -28.93 10.77
C PRO A 165 6.99 -28.68 11.95
N THR A 166 8.03 -27.85 11.77
CA THR A 166 9.03 -27.56 12.79
C THR A 166 9.32 -26.07 12.92
N PRO A 167 9.91 -25.61 14.04
CA PRO A 167 10.29 -24.20 14.21
C PRO A 167 11.32 -23.73 13.18
N GLU A 168 12.23 -24.60 12.75
CA GLU A 168 13.25 -24.32 11.73
C GLU A 168 12.59 -24.07 10.37
N GLU A 169 11.62 -24.90 10.00
CA GLU A 169 10.85 -24.74 8.77
C GLU A 169 9.98 -23.47 8.80
N PHE A 170 9.38 -23.16 9.96
CA PHE A 170 8.68 -21.89 10.17
C PHE A 170 9.62 -20.71 9.93
N TRP A 171 10.82 -20.73 10.53
CA TRP A 171 11.79 -19.67 10.39
C TRP A 171 12.30 -19.53 8.96
N ARG A 172 12.63 -20.64 8.30
CA ARG A 172 13.06 -20.66 6.89
C ARG A 172 12.02 -20.03 5.98
N CYS A 173 10.75 -20.44 6.12
CA CYS A 173 9.66 -19.89 5.32
C CYS A 173 9.43 -18.40 5.63
N LEU A 174 9.53 -17.97 6.90
CA LEU A 174 9.42 -16.55 7.27
C LEU A 174 10.53 -15.71 6.63
N ILE A 175 11.78 -16.19 6.64
CA ILE A 175 12.91 -15.46 6.04
C ILE A 175 12.73 -15.31 4.53
N ILE A 176 12.26 -16.35 3.84
CA ILE A 176 11.97 -16.27 2.41
C ILE A 176 10.77 -15.36 2.16
N ALA A 177 9.67 -15.51 2.92
CA ALA A 177 8.47 -14.68 2.77
C ALA A 177 8.80 -13.18 2.87
N LYS A 178 9.72 -12.79 3.77
CA LYS A 178 10.13 -11.38 3.92
C LYS A 178 10.60 -10.71 2.64
N THR A 179 11.09 -11.45 1.64
CA THR A 179 11.58 -10.87 0.38
C THR A 179 10.47 -10.58 -0.62
N SER A 180 9.29 -11.20 -0.47
CA SER A 180 8.16 -11.05 -1.40
C SER A 180 6.88 -10.55 -0.75
N ILE A 181 6.79 -10.56 0.60
CA ILE A 181 5.59 -10.19 1.36
C ILE A 181 5.01 -8.86 0.86
N ASP A 182 3.68 -8.90 0.72
CA ASP A 182 2.88 -7.79 0.24
C ASP A 182 1.61 -7.63 1.10
N ALA A 183 1.01 -6.44 1.07
CA ALA A 183 -0.19 -6.11 1.83
C ALA A 183 -1.40 -6.99 1.48
N ARG A 184 -1.43 -7.60 0.29
CA ARG A 184 -2.45 -8.59 -0.11
C ARG A 184 -2.50 -9.83 0.78
N VAL A 185 -1.42 -10.18 1.47
CA VAL A 185 -1.40 -11.31 2.41
C VAL A 185 -1.96 -10.88 3.76
N SER A 186 -2.86 -11.68 4.34
CA SER A 186 -3.45 -11.43 5.66
C SER A 186 -2.37 -11.33 6.76
N PRO A 187 -2.46 -10.37 7.69
CA PRO A 187 -1.59 -10.30 8.85
C PRO A 187 -1.91 -11.37 9.92
N GLU A 188 -3.09 -11.99 9.85
CA GLU A 188 -3.58 -12.90 10.89
C GLU A 188 -3.26 -14.36 10.56
N PRO A 189 -2.76 -15.14 11.54
CA PRO A 189 -2.50 -16.55 11.34
C PRO A 189 -3.82 -17.33 11.18
N PRO A 190 -3.81 -18.44 10.43
CA PRO A 190 -4.91 -19.40 10.47
C PRO A 190 -5.16 -19.86 11.91
N LYS A 191 -6.44 -20.00 12.30
CA LYS A 191 -6.82 -20.45 13.65
C LYS A 191 -6.23 -21.82 14.03
N SER A 192 -5.95 -22.66 13.02
CA SER A 192 -5.35 -23.99 13.16
C SER A 192 -3.82 -23.97 13.29
N SER A 193 -3.16 -22.83 13.10
CA SER A 193 -1.69 -22.78 13.06
C SER A 193 -1.08 -22.94 14.46
N LEU A 194 -0.19 -23.92 14.60
CA LEU A 194 0.64 -24.11 15.79
C LEU A 194 1.54 -22.90 16.09
N TRP A 195 1.81 -22.08 15.07
CA TRP A 195 2.70 -20.92 15.12
C TRP A 195 1.98 -19.60 15.42
N GLY A 196 0.68 -19.62 15.70
CA GLY A 196 -0.11 -18.39 15.95
C GLY A 196 0.49 -17.48 17.03
N ARG A 197 1.21 -18.03 18.02
CA ARG A 197 1.94 -17.26 19.06
C ARG A 197 3.03 -16.33 18.49
N PHE A 198 3.53 -16.62 17.28
CA PHE A 198 4.54 -15.84 16.58
C PHE A 198 3.93 -14.77 15.64
N ALA A 199 2.61 -14.60 15.63
CA ALA A 199 1.95 -13.54 14.86
C ALA A 199 2.54 -12.13 15.07
N PRO A 200 2.94 -11.70 16.30
CA PRO A 200 3.61 -10.42 16.46
C PRO A 200 4.96 -10.31 15.73
N VAL A 201 5.71 -11.41 15.58
CA VAL A 201 6.96 -11.45 14.81
C VAL A 201 6.66 -11.31 13.32
N PHE A 202 5.69 -12.07 12.83
CA PHE A 202 5.24 -11.98 11.43
C PHE A 202 4.73 -10.58 11.09
N ARG A 203 3.85 -9.98 11.91
CA ARG A 203 3.32 -8.63 11.67
C ARG A 203 4.41 -7.57 11.59
N ARG A 204 5.46 -7.66 12.42
CA ARG A 204 6.61 -6.75 12.33
C ARG A 204 7.38 -6.94 11.03
N ALA A 205 7.70 -8.19 10.69
CA ALA A 205 8.42 -8.52 9.46
C ALA A 205 7.63 -8.03 8.22
N ARG A 206 6.32 -8.26 8.20
CA ARG A 206 5.39 -7.84 7.17
C ARG A 206 5.31 -6.33 7.03
N LYS A 207 5.18 -5.60 8.15
CA LYS A 207 5.16 -4.13 8.14
C LYS A 207 6.43 -3.54 7.50
N THR A 208 7.60 -4.10 7.84
CA THR A 208 8.87 -3.66 7.24
C THR A 208 8.93 -3.96 5.74
N ALA A 209 8.58 -5.19 5.34
CA ALA A 209 8.59 -5.59 3.92
C ALA A 209 7.66 -4.72 3.05
N ILE A 210 6.44 -4.47 3.53
CA ILE A 210 5.48 -3.59 2.84
C ILE A 210 6.03 -2.16 2.73
N LYS A 211 6.60 -1.62 3.81
CA LYS A 211 7.19 -0.28 3.79
C LYS A 211 8.33 -0.18 2.78
N ASP A 212 9.23 -1.16 2.74
CA ASP A 212 10.36 -1.15 1.81
C ASP A 212 9.90 -1.30 0.36
N ARG A 213 8.88 -2.12 0.10
CA ARG A 213 8.28 -2.24 -1.22
C ARG A 213 7.61 -0.95 -1.69
N ASN A 214 6.90 -0.27 -0.79
CA ASN A 214 6.22 0.98 -1.12
C ASN A 214 7.20 2.10 -1.50
N LYS A 215 8.42 2.13 -0.95
CA LYS A 215 9.46 3.09 -1.40
C LYS A 215 9.79 2.98 -2.88
N GLU A 216 9.74 1.76 -3.45
CA GLU A 216 9.99 1.55 -4.88
C GLU A 216 8.76 1.86 -5.73
N ARG A 217 7.56 1.67 -5.18
CA ARG A 217 6.30 2.05 -5.82
C ARG A 217 6.08 3.56 -5.82
N GLU A 218 6.47 4.28 -4.77
CA GLU A 218 6.37 5.75 -4.69
C GLU A 218 7.15 6.48 -5.81
N LYS A 219 8.21 5.84 -6.32
CA LYS A 219 9.03 6.36 -7.42
C LYS A 219 8.41 6.14 -8.81
N ARG A 220 7.27 5.44 -8.89
CA ARG A 220 6.63 5.12 -10.15
C ARG A 220 5.17 5.51 -10.19
N LEU A 221 4.66 5.76 -11.38
CA LEU A 221 3.24 5.78 -11.70
C LEU A 221 3.04 4.94 -12.96
N ILE A 222 2.15 3.95 -12.89
CA ILE A 222 1.86 2.97 -13.97
C ILE A 222 3.12 2.32 -14.55
N GLY A 223 4.08 2.00 -13.68
CA GLY A 223 5.37 1.41 -14.08
C GLY A 223 6.32 2.37 -14.82
N GLN A 224 6.03 3.67 -14.87
CA GLN A 224 6.94 4.72 -15.33
C GLN A 224 7.43 5.55 -14.16
N GLU A 225 8.49 6.36 -14.35
CA GLU A 225 8.93 7.31 -13.31
C GLU A 225 7.79 8.26 -12.96
N THR A 226 7.56 8.49 -11.67
CA THR A 226 6.51 9.39 -11.19
C THR A 226 6.75 10.79 -11.79
N PRO A 227 5.74 11.42 -12.40
CA PRO A 227 5.85 12.81 -12.87
C PRO A 227 6.25 13.77 -11.75
N GLU A 228 6.82 14.92 -12.09
CA GLU A 228 7.05 15.97 -11.09
C GLU A 228 5.73 16.41 -10.46
N ASN A 229 5.75 16.72 -9.16
CA ASN A 229 4.54 17.05 -8.39
C ASN A 229 3.68 18.16 -9.03
N ILE A 230 4.31 19.10 -9.75
CA ILE A 230 3.61 20.18 -10.47
C ILE A 230 2.62 19.68 -11.53
N PHE A 231 2.77 18.44 -12.00
CA PHE A 231 1.87 17.81 -12.98
C PHE A 231 0.82 16.90 -12.33
N ILE A 232 0.94 16.63 -11.03
CA ILE A 232 0.09 15.69 -10.30
C ILE A 232 -0.88 16.43 -9.40
N THR A 233 -0.40 17.44 -8.66
CA THR A 233 -1.27 18.32 -7.89
C THR A 233 -1.81 19.41 -8.81
N SER A 234 -3.14 19.49 -8.96
CA SER A 234 -3.74 20.71 -9.52
C SER A 234 -3.32 21.87 -8.64
N VAL A 235 -2.64 22.86 -9.22
CA VAL A 235 -2.42 24.14 -8.56
C VAL A 235 -3.81 24.76 -8.36
N ASP A 236 -4.33 24.67 -7.14
CA ASP A 236 -5.45 25.49 -6.69
C ASP A 236 -5.03 26.96 -6.60
#